data_AF-A0AAD9RES0-F1
#
_entry.id   AF-A0AAD9RES0-F1
#
_cell.length_a   1.000
_cell.length_b   1.000
_cell.length_c   1.000
_cell.angle_alpha   90.00
_cell.angle_beta   90.00
_cell.angle_gamma   90.00
#
_symmetry.space_group_name_H-M   'P 1'
#
loop_
_entity.id
_entity.type
_entity.pdbx_description
1 polymer ?
#
loop_
_entity_poly.entity_id
_entity_poly.type
_entity_poly.pdbx_seq_one_letter_code
_entity_poly.pdbx_strand_id
1 'polypeptide(L)' 'SFSAQAAQYAMDHLKNVDWNQNALDKAQDYKDNEHLSKNEIYDQLTSSYGEKFTPSEAQYAVNNLE' A
#
# COMPACT_ATOMS: atom_id res chain seq x y z
N SER A 1 18.21 -10.92 3.52
CA SER A 1 17.56 -10.19 2.42
C SER A 1 17.78 -10.92 1.11
N PHE A 2 16.81 -10.90 0.21
CA PHE A 2 16.97 -11.41 -1.15
C PHE A 2 17.90 -10.50 -1.97
N SER A 3 18.51 -11.04 -3.04
CA SER A 3 19.26 -10.22 -3.99
C SER A 3 18.30 -9.33 -4.80
N ALA A 4 18.80 -8.19 -5.29
CA ALA A 4 18.01 -7.31 -6.16
C ALA A 4 17.47 -8.06 -7.39
N GLN A 5 18.25 -9.01 -7.93
CA GLN A 5 17.83 -9.84 -9.05
C GLN A 5 16.68 -10.79 -8.69
N ALA A 6 16.70 -11.41 -7.51
CA ALA A 6 15.62 -12.28 -7.06
C ALA A 6 14.33 -11.48 -6.80
N ALA A 7 14.45 -10.27 -6.23
CA ALA A 7 13.32 -9.37 -6.05
C ALA A 7 12.72 -8.94 -7.40
N GLN A 8 13.56 -8.54 -8.37
CA GLN A 8 13.10 -8.18 -9.71
C GLN A 8 12.44 -9.36 -10.41
N TYR A 9 13.04 -10.56 -10.34
CA TYR A 9 12.45 -11.77 -10.92
C TYR A 9 11.06 -12.05 -10.34
N ALA A 10 10.88 -11.90 -9.03
CA ALA A 10 9.56 -12.05 -8.40
C ALA A 10 8.56 -11.03 -8.95
N MET A 11 8.93 -9.74 -9.02
CA MET A 11 8.08 -8.69 -9.59
C MET A 11 7.71 -8.96 -11.06
N ASP A 12 8.65 -9.45 -11.86
CA ASP A 12 8.41 -9.77 -13.29
C ASP A 12 7.47 -10.97 -13.47
N HIS A 13 7.39 -11.86 -12.48
CA HIS A 13 6.58 -13.08 -12.52
C HIS A 13 5.28 -12.96 -11.72
N LEU A 14 5.10 -11.90 -10.94
CA LEU A 14 3.84 -11.55 -10.30
C LEU A 14 2.83 -11.14 -11.39
N LYS A 15 1.82 -11.97 -11.59
CA LYS A 15 0.72 -11.69 -12.53
C LYS A 15 -0.55 -11.38 -11.75
N ASN A 16 -1.35 -10.46 -12.29
CA ASN A 16 -2.67 -10.10 -11.77
C ASN A 16 -2.65 -9.58 -10.32
N VAL A 17 -1.60 -8.84 -9.94
CA VAL A 17 -1.58 -8.16 -8.63
C VAL A 17 -2.37 -6.87 -8.73
N ASP A 18 -3.36 -6.73 -7.85
CA ASP A 18 -4.11 -5.50 -7.67
C ASP A 18 -3.52 -4.71 -6.51
N TRP A 19 -2.59 -3.81 -6.83
CA TRP A 19 -1.93 -2.97 -5.83
C TRP A 19 -2.87 -1.94 -5.19
N ASN A 20 -3.95 -1.56 -5.88
CA ASN A 20 -4.98 -0.68 -5.34
C ASN A 20 -5.76 -1.40 -4.24
N GLN A 21 -6.11 -2.67 -4.43
CA GLN A 21 -6.75 -3.47 -3.41
C GLN A 21 -5.82 -3.68 -2.20
N ASN A 22 -4.54 -3.98 -2.43
CA ASN A 22 -3.58 -4.11 -1.34
C ASN A 22 -3.45 -2.82 -0.51
N ALA A 23 -3.46 -1.65 -1.17
CA ALA A 23 -3.43 -0.36 -0.48
C ALA A 23 -4.73 -0.11 0.31
N LEU A 24 -5.89 -0.49 -0.23
CA LEU A 24 -7.19 -0.39 0.45
C LEU A 24 -7.25 -1.26 1.71
N ASP A 25 -6.77 -2.51 1.63
CA ASP A 25 -6.75 -3.41 2.78
C ASP A 25 -5.89 -2.85 3.92
N LYS A 26 -4.73 -2.25 3.58
CA LYS A 26 -3.88 -1.57 4.56
C LYS A 26 -4.50 -0.28 5.10
N ALA A 27 -5.21 0.47 4.27
CA ALA A 27 -5.95 1.64 4.70
C ALA A 27 -7.04 1.27 5.72
N GLN A 28 -7.74 0.15 5.50
CA GLN A 28 -8.76 -0.36 6.41
C GLN A 28 -8.15 -0.79 7.75
N ASP A 29 -7.01 -1.47 7.72
CA ASP A 29 -6.25 -1.85 8.92
C ASP A 29 -5.86 -0.62 9.76
N TYR A 30 -5.32 0.42 9.13
CA TYR A 30 -4.99 1.68 9.82
C TYR A 30 -6.22 2.38 10.40
N LYS A 31 -7.35 2.38 9.68
CA LYS A 31 -8.60 2.96 10.18
C LYS A 31 -9.13 2.19 11.39
N ASP A 32 -9.15 0.86 11.32
CA ASP A 32 -9.85 0.04 12.31
C ASP A 32 -9.00 -0.21 13.55
N ASN A 33 -7.68 -0.38 13.40
CA ASN A 33 -6.79 -0.75 14.50
C ASN A 33 -6.02 0.44 15.09
N GLU A 34 -5.71 1.44 14.26
CA GLU A 34 -4.94 2.62 14.68
C GLU A 34 -5.79 3.90 14.73
N HIS A 35 -7.04 3.85 14.24
CA HIS A 35 -7.99 4.97 14.25
C HIS A 35 -7.45 6.24 13.58
N LEU A 36 -6.60 6.06 12.57
CA LEU A 36 -6.01 7.16 11.82
C LEU A 36 -7.06 7.86 10.94
N SER A 37 -6.89 9.17 10.77
CA SER A 37 -7.65 9.93 9.78
C SER A 37 -7.23 9.56 8.35
N LYS A 38 -8.07 9.87 7.36
CA LYS A 38 -7.75 9.59 5.94
C LYS A 38 -6.42 10.25 5.49
N ASN A 39 -6.07 11.41 6.03
CA ASN A 39 -4.80 12.07 5.71
C ASN A 39 -3.61 11.33 6.34
N GLU A 40 -3.70 10.93 7.60
CA GLU A 40 -2.65 10.15 8.28
C GLU A 40 -2.47 8.79 7.60
N ILE A 41 -3.55 8.15 7.15
CA ILE A 41 -3.51 6.91 6.37
C ILE A 41 -2.77 7.13 5.05
N TYR A 42 -3.09 8.19 4.31
CA TYR A 42 -2.39 8.52 3.06
C TYR A 42 -0.88 8.71 3.29
N ASP A 43 -0.53 9.47 4.33
CA ASP A 43 0.88 9.72 4.67
C ASP A 43 1.60 8.43 5.05
N GLN A 44 0.93 7.53 5.78
CA GLN A 44 1.51 6.27 6.19
C GLN A 44 1.70 5.30 5.01
N LEU A 45 0.72 5.17 4.13
CA LEU A 45 0.80 4.32 2.94
C LEU A 45 1.90 4.76 1.96
N THR A 46 2.15 6.07 1.86
CA THR A 46 3.19 6.64 0.98
C THR A 46 4.55 6.80 1.66
N SER A 47 4.62 6.60 2.99
CA SER A 47 5.82 6.80 3.78
C SER A 47 6.98 5.91 3.31
N SER A 48 8.18 6.49 3.26
CA SER A 48 9.42 5.75 3.01
C SER A 48 9.79 4.78 4.15
N TYR A 49 9.11 4.87 5.28
CA TYR A 49 9.20 3.95 6.41
C TYR A 49 8.00 2.97 6.48
N GLY A 50 6.94 3.22 5.72
CA GLY A 50 5.74 2.38 5.64
C GLY A 50 5.75 1.47 4.41
N GLU A 51 4.57 1.32 3.80
CA GLU A 51 4.31 0.38 2.71
C GLU A 51 4.83 0.85 1.34
N LYS A 52 5.14 2.14 1.20
CA LYS A 52 5.66 2.75 -0.03
C LYS A 52 4.77 2.53 -1.24
N PHE A 53 3.46 2.48 -1.03
CA PHE A 53 2.52 2.55 -2.14
C PHE A 53 2.76 3.83 -2.92
N THR A 54 2.49 3.77 -4.23
CA THR A 54 2.50 4.98 -5.04
C THR A 54 1.43 5.95 -4.54
N PRO A 55 1.61 7.27 -4.74
CA PRO A 55 0.59 8.25 -4.41
C PRO A 55 -0.79 7.92 -5.01
N SER A 56 -0.84 7.32 -6.21
CA SER A 56 -2.09 6.91 -6.85
C SER A 56 -2.79 5.74 -6.14
N GLU A 57 -2.04 4.73 -5.69
CA GLU A 57 -2.60 3.59 -4.94
C GLU A 57 -3.08 4.02 -3.56
N ALA A 58 -2.30 4.86 -2.87
CA ALA A 58 -2.70 5.43 -1.59
C ALA A 58 -3.94 6.32 -1.72
N GLN A 59 -4.00 7.17 -2.77
CA GLN A 59 -5.17 7.99 -3.03
C GLN A 59 -6.41 7.15 -3.36
N TYR A 60 -6.26 6.09 -4.16
CA TYR A 60 -7.33 5.13 -4.40
C TYR A 60 -7.83 4.55 -3.07
N ALA A 61 -6.92 4.07 -2.22
CA ALA A 61 -7.28 3.47 -0.95
C ALA A 61 -8.11 4.42 -0.06
N VAL A 62 -7.65 5.65 0.17
CA VAL A 62 -8.37 6.60 1.04
C VAL A 62 -9.71 7.07 0.46
N ASN A 63 -9.82 7.12 -0.88
CA ASN A 63 -11.08 7.46 -1.56
C ASN A 63 -12.13 6.35 -1.41
N ASN A 64 -11.70 5.10 -1.26
CA ASN A 64 -12.57 3.93 -1.15
C ASN A 64 -12.73 3.43 0.30
N LEU A 65 -12.22 4.17 1.29
CA LEU A 65 -12.51 3.92 2.71
C LEU A 65 -13.93 4.38 3.07
N GLU A 66 -14.73 3.45 3.59
CA GLU A 66 -16.03 3.69 4.24
C GLU A 66 -15.89 4.50 5.53
#